data_AF-A0A2Z5ZPY4-F1
#
_entry.id   AF-A0A2Z5ZPY4-F1
#
_cell.length_a   1.000
_cell.length_b   1.000
_cell.length_c   1.000
_cell.angle_alpha   90.00
_cell.angle_beta   90.00
_cell.angle_gamma   90.00
#
_symmetry.space_group_name_H-M   'P 1'
#
loop_
_entity.id
_entity.type
_entity.pdbx_description
1 polymer ?
#
loop_
_entity_poly.entity_id
_entity_poly.type
_entity_poly.pdbx_seq_one_letter_code
_entity_poly.pdbx_strand_id
1 'polypeptide(L)'
;KDRPTKPLLRKKNGAFDKNGEFEEVSWDEAFTVMSDKWKAALKEKGPSAVAMFGSGQWTVWEGYAGVKLMKAGMRSNNLDPNARHCMASAVVAFARAFGIDEPMGCYDDLEHADVFVLWGA
;
A
#
# COMPACT_ATOMS: atom_id res chain seq x y z
N LYS A 1 -17.77 1.52 16.61
CA LYS A 1 -18.24 2.81 17.21
C LYS A 1 -17.13 3.88 17.16
N ASP A 2 -16.10 3.65 16.37
CA ASP A 2 -14.74 4.18 16.46
C ASP A 2 -14.16 4.45 15.07
N ARG A 3 -15.05 4.62 14.08
CA ARG A 3 -14.65 5.02 12.72
C ARG A 3 -13.98 6.41 12.82
N PRO A 4 -12.74 6.57 12.37
CA PRO A 4 -12.10 7.88 12.34
C PRO A 4 -12.89 8.84 11.44
N THR A 5 -13.22 10.03 11.96
CA THR A 5 -13.99 11.06 11.22
C THR A 5 -13.17 12.30 10.88
N LYS A 6 -11.97 12.45 11.46
CA LYS A 6 -11.07 13.59 11.25
C LYS A 6 -9.60 13.11 11.23
N PRO A 7 -8.70 13.84 10.56
CA PRO A 7 -7.27 13.62 10.69
C PRO A 7 -6.81 13.79 12.14
N LEU A 8 -5.89 12.92 12.57
CA LEU A 8 -5.25 12.99 13.88
C LEU A 8 -3.74 13.21 13.68
N LEU A 9 -3.19 14.24 14.33
CA LEU A 9 -1.77 14.57 14.28
C LEU A 9 -1.20 14.52 15.69
N ARG A 10 0.00 13.95 15.85
CA ARG A 10 0.71 14.02 17.14
C ARG A 10 1.21 15.44 17.38
N LYS A 11 0.75 16.07 18.45
CA LYS A 11 1.09 17.45 18.80
C LYS A 11 1.60 17.59 20.24
N LYS A 12 2.49 18.56 20.42
CA LYS A 12 2.95 19.04 21.73
C LYS A 12 3.20 20.54 21.61
N ASN A 13 2.67 21.33 22.53
CA ASN A 13 2.77 22.80 22.51
C ASN A 13 2.28 23.43 21.19
N GLY A 14 1.21 22.88 20.60
CA GLY A 14 0.58 23.41 19.39
C GLY A 14 1.27 23.08 18.07
N ALA A 15 2.39 22.35 18.07
CA ALA A 15 3.13 21.94 16.88
C ALA A 15 3.28 20.42 16.78
N PHE A 16 3.59 19.92 15.58
CA PHE A 16 3.92 18.51 15.37
C PHE A 16 5.11 18.09 16.24
N ASP A 17 4.92 17.04 17.04
CA ASP A 17 5.97 16.41 17.84
C ASP A 17 5.79 14.89 17.78
N LYS A 18 6.86 14.16 17.52
CA LYS A 18 6.84 12.69 17.43
C LYS A 18 6.44 12.04 18.76
N ASN A 19 6.71 12.72 19.88
CA ASN A 19 6.38 12.30 21.24
C ASN A 19 5.09 12.99 21.76
N GLY A 20 4.33 13.65 20.88
CA GLY A 20 3.05 14.26 21.22
C GLY A 20 1.88 13.26 21.28
N GLU A 21 0.76 13.73 21.81
CA GLU A 21 -0.52 13.02 21.82
C GLU A 21 -1.32 13.32 20.56
N PHE A 22 -2.26 12.43 20.20
CA PHE A 22 -3.11 12.65 19.03
C PHE A 22 -4.14 13.74 19.30
N GLU A 23 -4.13 14.76 18.45
CA GLU A 23 -5.10 15.85 18.42
C GLU A 23 -5.77 15.91 17.04
N GLU A 24 -7.06 16.25 17.01
CA GLU A 24 -7.79 16.48 15.75
C GLU A 24 -7.24 17.71 15.03
N VAL A 25 -7.00 17.59 13.72
CA VAL A 25 -6.54 18.69 12.87
C VAL A 25 -7.37 18.76 11.58
N SER A 26 -7.27 19.89 10.86
CA SER A 26 -7.87 20.01 9.54
C SER A 26 -7.11 19.16 8.51
N TRP A 27 -7.76 18.87 7.38
CA TRP A 27 -7.09 18.25 6.24
C TRP A 27 -5.92 19.10 5.72
N ASP A 28 -6.07 20.43 5.70
CA ASP A 28 -5.02 21.35 5.25
C ASP A 28 -3.79 21.29 6.15
N GLU A 29 -3.96 21.23 7.48
CA GLU A 29 -2.85 21.07 8.42
C GLU A 29 -2.17 19.71 8.24
N ALA A 30 -2.95 18.63 8.12
CA ALA A 30 -2.42 17.29 7.91
C ALA A 30 -1.58 17.21 6.62
N PHE A 31 -2.11 17.70 5.50
CA PHE A 31 -1.39 17.71 4.23
C PHE A 31 -0.19 18.65 4.21
N THR A 32 -0.28 19.80 4.88
CA THR A 32 0.88 20.71 5.02
C THR A 32 2.04 19.98 5.68
N VAL A 33 1.81 19.37 6.84
CA VAL A 33 2.84 18.63 7.58
C VAL A 33 3.37 17.44 6.77
N MET A 34 2.50 16.65 6.14
CA MET A 34 2.92 15.56 5.26
C MET A 34 3.82 16.05 4.12
N SER A 35 3.41 17.13 3.44
CA SER A 35 4.14 17.67 2.30
C SER A 35 5.50 18.23 2.69
N ASP A 36 5.62 18.89 3.83
CA ASP A 36 6.88 19.44 4.34
C ASP A 36 7.86 18.33 4.70
N LYS A 37 7.39 17.27 5.37
CA LYS A 37 8.21 16.10 5.70
C LYS A 37 8.68 15.35 4.45
N TRP A 38 7.81 15.16 3.47
CA TRP A 38 8.17 14.50 2.21
C TRP A 38 9.17 15.34 1.39
N LYS A 39 8.94 16.65 1.25
CA LYS A 39 9.88 17.56 0.59
C LYS A 39 11.25 17.56 1.27
N ALA A 40 11.29 17.58 2.60
CA ALA A 40 12.54 17.52 3.36
C ALA A 40 13.29 16.20 3.12
N ALA A 41 12.60 15.06 3.21
CA ALA A 41 13.20 13.74 2.96
C ALA A 41 13.73 13.60 1.53
N LEU A 42 12.95 14.05 0.54
CA LEU A 42 13.36 14.05 -0.87
C LEU A 42 14.56 14.96 -1.12
N LYS A 43 14.61 16.15 -0.50
CA LYS A 43 15.73 17.08 -0.63
C LYS A 43 17.02 16.51 -0.02
N GLU A 44 16.92 15.85 1.13
CA GLU A 44 18.10 15.35 1.86
C GLU A 44 18.64 14.05 1.27
N LYS A 45 17.76 13.10 0.92
CA LYS A 45 18.14 11.71 0.61
C LYS A 45 17.61 11.20 -0.73
N GLY A 46 16.84 12.02 -1.45
CA GLY A 46 16.27 11.65 -2.74
C GLY A 46 15.09 10.66 -2.64
N PRO A 47 14.68 10.08 -3.79
CA PRO A 47 13.49 9.23 -3.89
C PRO A 47 13.46 7.99 -2.99
N SER A 48 14.62 7.48 -2.57
CA SER A 48 14.72 6.28 -1.72
C SER A 48 14.31 6.53 -0.26
N ALA A 49 14.12 7.79 0.15
CA ALA A 49 13.73 8.14 1.52
C ALA A 49 12.23 8.32 1.74
N VAL A 50 11.42 8.21 0.69
CA VAL A 50 9.96 8.16 0.78
C VAL A 50 9.48 6.76 0.42
N ALA A 51 8.37 6.33 1.01
CA ALA A 51 7.80 5.01 0.78
C ALA A 51 6.28 5.04 0.99
N MET A 52 5.61 4.05 0.39
CA MET A 52 4.20 3.77 0.59
C MET A 52 4.02 2.26 0.79
N PHE A 53 3.24 1.87 1.79
CA PHE A 53 2.84 0.48 1.98
C PHE A 53 1.37 0.35 1.58
N GLY A 54 1.12 -0.33 0.46
CA GLY A 54 -0.19 -0.43 -0.15
C GLY A 54 -1.03 -1.61 0.34
N SER A 55 -2.16 -1.84 -0.31
CA SER A 55 -3.05 -2.96 0.03
C SER A 55 -3.66 -3.60 -1.20
N GLY A 56 -3.81 -4.93 -1.17
CA GLY A 56 -4.65 -5.68 -2.13
C GLY A 56 -6.15 -5.43 -1.92
N GLN A 57 -6.54 -4.72 -0.87
CA GLN A 57 -7.92 -4.29 -0.61
C GLN A 57 -8.23 -2.90 -1.18
N TRP A 58 -7.25 -2.25 -1.82
CA TRP A 58 -7.53 -1.07 -2.61
C TRP A 58 -8.44 -1.40 -3.78
N THR A 59 -9.22 -0.42 -4.19
CA THR A 59 -9.79 -0.44 -5.53
C THR A 59 -8.67 -0.43 -6.58
N VAL A 60 -8.98 -0.92 -7.78
CA VAL A 60 -8.03 -0.95 -8.90
C VAL A 60 -7.48 0.47 -9.18
N TRP A 61 -8.34 1.49 -9.14
CA TRP A 61 -7.94 2.87 -9.42
C TRP A 61 -7.12 3.52 -8.30
N GLU A 62 -7.37 3.19 -7.03
CA GLU A 62 -6.50 3.64 -5.92
C GLU A 62 -5.09 3.06 -6.05
N GLY A 63 -4.97 1.76 -6.35
CA GLY A 63 -3.69 1.12 -6.60
C GLY A 63 -2.95 1.75 -7.79
N TYR A 64 -3.66 1.98 -8.90
CA TYR A 64 -3.09 2.64 -10.08
C TYR A 64 -2.63 4.08 -9.80
N ALA A 65 -3.43 4.87 -9.07
CA ALA A 65 -3.08 6.21 -8.66
C ALA A 65 -1.84 6.23 -7.74
N GLY A 66 -1.77 5.31 -6.77
CA GLY A 66 -0.61 5.13 -5.88
C GLY A 66 0.66 4.77 -6.66
N VAL A 67 0.56 3.85 -7.63
CA VAL A 67 1.66 3.49 -8.52
C VAL A 67 2.16 4.70 -9.32
N LYS A 68 1.25 5.50 -9.92
CA LYS A 68 1.64 6.71 -10.66
C LYS A 68 2.28 7.76 -9.76
N LEU A 69 1.70 8.01 -8.58
CA LEU A 69 2.25 8.95 -7.60
C LEU A 69 3.68 8.57 -7.23
N MET A 70 3.91 7.31 -6.85
CA MET A 70 5.23 6.87 -6.37
C MET A 70 6.24 6.72 -7.50
N LYS A 71 5.90 5.97 -8.56
CA LYS A 71 6.87 5.62 -9.62
C LYS A 71 7.10 6.75 -10.61
N ALA A 72 6.07 7.48 -11.03
CA ALA A 72 6.20 8.55 -12.00
C ALA A 72 6.40 9.91 -11.33
N GLY A 73 5.66 10.20 -10.26
CA GLY A 73 5.77 11.47 -9.52
C GLY A 73 7.03 11.55 -8.66
N MET A 74 7.10 10.69 -7.65
CA MET A 74 8.20 10.69 -6.67
C MET A 74 9.48 10.01 -7.18
N ARG A 75 9.39 9.33 -8.33
CA ARG A 75 10.49 8.54 -8.92
C ARG A 75 11.06 7.50 -7.96
N SER A 76 10.20 6.93 -7.13
CA SER A 76 10.55 5.95 -6.12
C SER A 76 9.86 4.61 -6.40
N ASN A 77 10.62 3.52 -6.23
CA ASN A 77 10.09 2.16 -6.28
C ASN A 77 9.76 1.60 -4.88
N ASN A 78 9.84 2.43 -3.83
CA ASN A 78 9.46 2.04 -2.47
C ASN A 78 7.93 2.04 -2.32
N LEU A 79 7.27 1.17 -3.08
CA LEU A 79 5.84 0.89 -3.00
C LEU A 79 5.68 -0.63 -3.04
N ASP A 80 5.17 -1.21 -1.97
CA ASP A 80 4.88 -2.64 -1.88
C ASP A 80 3.58 -2.85 -1.08
N PRO A 81 2.71 -3.80 -1.44
CA PRO A 81 1.44 -4.02 -0.76
C PRO A 81 1.53 -5.10 0.32
N ASN A 82 0.52 -5.17 1.19
CA ASN A 82 0.31 -6.33 2.06
C ASN A 82 0.23 -7.68 1.30
N ALA A 83 -0.16 -7.69 0.02
CA ALA A 83 -0.16 -8.88 -0.84
C ALA A 83 1.23 -9.51 -1.01
N ARG A 84 2.32 -8.78 -0.71
CA ARG A 84 3.67 -9.36 -0.57
C ARG A 84 3.70 -10.52 0.42
N HIS A 85 2.96 -10.43 1.51
CA HIS A 85 2.88 -11.45 2.54
C HIS A 85 1.93 -12.59 2.19
N CYS A 86 1.21 -12.50 1.08
CA CYS A 86 0.19 -13.48 0.67
C CYS A 86 0.57 -14.15 -0.64
N MET A 87 0.52 -13.42 -1.75
CA MET A 87 0.56 -14.00 -3.11
C MET A 87 1.95 -14.00 -3.75
N ALA A 88 2.96 -13.38 -3.15
CA ALA A 88 4.27 -13.23 -3.78
C ALA A 88 4.92 -14.55 -4.23
N SER A 89 4.82 -15.61 -3.41
CA SER A 89 5.34 -16.93 -3.78
C SER A 89 4.63 -17.53 -4.99
N ALA A 90 3.30 -17.37 -5.07
CA ALA A 90 2.49 -17.84 -6.19
C ALA A 90 2.84 -17.07 -7.48
N VAL A 91 2.89 -15.73 -7.43
CA VAL A 91 3.25 -14.88 -8.59
C VAL A 91 4.61 -15.28 -9.17
N VAL A 92 5.62 -15.48 -8.31
CA VAL A 92 6.94 -15.92 -8.78
C VAL A 92 6.89 -17.32 -9.39
N ALA A 93 6.11 -18.24 -8.84
CA ALA A 93 5.94 -19.57 -9.41
C ALA A 93 5.27 -19.52 -10.79
N PHE A 94 4.20 -18.74 -10.95
CA PHE A 94 3.50 -18.54 -12.23
C PHE A 94 4.42 -17.92 -13.29
N ALA A 95 5.12 -16.83 -12.95
CA ALA A 95 6.06 -16.19 -13.86
C ALA A 95 7.18 -17.13 -14.32
N ARG A 96 7.67 -18.02 -13.44
CA ARG A 96 8.71 -19.00 -13.78
C ARG A 96 8.20 -20.15 -14.65
N ALA A 97 7.00 -20.64 -14.39
CA ALA A 97 6.45 -21.81 -15.08
C ALA A 97 5.76 -21.44 -16.41
N PHE A 98 5.09 -20.29 -16.47
CA PHE A 98 4.19 -19.93 -17.57
C PHE A 98 4.52 -18.58 -18.21
N GLY A 99 5.37 -17.74 -17.60
CA GLY A 99 5.72 -16.41 -18.13
C GLY A 99 4.60 -15.36 -18.00
N ILE A 100 3.45 -15.73 -17.44
CA ILE A 100 2.30 -14.86 -17.13
C ILE A 100 1.75 -15.24 -15.76
N ASP A 101 1.14 -14.30 -15.07
CA ASP A 101 0.57 -14.46 -13.74
C ASP A 101 -0.89 -14.94 -13.79
N GLU A 102 -1.39 -15.35 -12.62
CA GLU A 102 -2.74 -15.83 -12.32
C GLU A 102 -3.11 -17.24 -12.85
N PRO A 103 -4.13 -17.90 -12.25
CA PRO A 103 -4.57 -19.23 -12.68
C PRO A 103 -5.12 -19.24 -14.12
N MET A 104 -4.96 -20.38 -14.79
CA MET A 104 -5.55 -20.64 -16.11
C MET A 104 -6.99 -21.18 -16.06
N GLY A 105 -7.40 -21.71 -14.91
CA GLY A 105 -8.76 -22.22 -14.67
C GLY A 105 -9.68 -21.15 -14.08
N CYS A 106 -10.86 -21.55 -13.66
CA CYS A 106 -11.84 -20.66 -13.04
C CYS A 106 -12.73 -21.42 -12.04
N TYR A 107 -13.67 -20.73 -11.39
CA TYR A 107 -14.48 -21.39 -10.36
C TYR A 107 -15.44 -22.45 -10.90
N ASP A 108 -15.79 -22.41 -12.19
CA ASP A 108 -16.60 -23.44 -12.86
C ASP A 108 -15.95 -24.84 -12.80
N ASP A 109 -14.62 -24.92 -12.58
CA ASP A 109 -13.92 -26.20 -12.41
C ASP A 109 -14.42 -26.96 -11.17
N LEU A 110 -15.01 -26.27 -10.18
CA LEU A 110 -15.57 -26.88 -8.98
C LEU A 110 -16.79 -27.76 -9.29
N GLU A 111 -17.59 -27.42 -10.31
CA GLU A 111 -18.76 -28.21 -10.70
C GLU A 111 -18.41 -29.42 -11.58
N HIS A 112 -17.23 -29.42 -12.19
CA HIS A 112 -16.79 -30.44 -13.14
C HIS A 112 -15.75 -31.41 -12.58
N ALA A 113 -15.13 -31.09 -11.45
CA ALA A 113 -14.11 -31.94 -10.83
C ALA A 113 -14.72 -33.10 -10.03
N ASP A 114 -14.24 -34.32 -10.29
CA ASP A 114 -14.61 -35.50 -9.49
C ASP A 114 -13.83 -35.60 -8.16
N VAL A 115 -12.67 -34.94 -8.08
CA VAL A 115 -11.73 -35.05 -6.95
C VAL A 115 -11.11 -33.69 -6.63
N PHE A 116 -11.06 -33.35 -5.33
CA PHE A 116 -10.38 -32.16 -4.81
C PHE A 116 -9.19 -32.57 -3.94
N VAL A 117 -8.03 -31.95 -4.18
CA VAL A 117 -6.82 -32.14 -3.37
C VAL A 117 -6.40 -30.80 -2.79
N LEU A 118 -6.47 -30.66 -1.45
CA LEU A 118 -6.15 -29.43 -0.74
C LEU A 118 -4.76 -29.51 -0.11
N TRP A 119 -3.80 -28.75 -0.64
CA TRP A 119 -2.42 -28.67 -0.14
C TRP A 119 -2.27 -27.61 0.96
N GLY A 120 -3.00 -27.78 2.07
CA GLY A 120 -2.96 -26.86 3.23
C GLY A 120 -3.68 -25.52 3.03
N ALA A 121 -4.64 -25.50 2.11
CA ALA A 121 -5.52 -24.36 1.83
C ALA A 121 -6.55 -24.11 2.95
#